data_AF-C4JYU9-F1
#
_entry.id   AF-C4JYU9-F1
#
_cell.length_a   1.000
_cell.length_b   1.000
_cell.length_c   1.000
_cell.angle_alpha   90.00
_cell.angle_beta   90.00
_cell.angle_gamma   90.00
#
_symmetry.space_group_name_H-M   'P 1'
#
loop_
_entity.id
_entity.type
_entity.pdbx_description
1 polymer ?
#
loop_
_entity_poly.entity_id
_entity_poly.type
_entity_poly.pdbx_seq_one_letter_code
_entity_poly.pdbx_strand_id
1 'polypeptide(L)'
;MGPAPHQSFFAQTPVPAGVPRDPRPLRDRSFQARISQEILEYLTQNNFELEMKHSLTQNTLRSPTQKDFNYIFQWLYRRIDPGYKFQKSIDSEVPPILKQLRYPFEKSITKSQLAAVGGQNWPTFLGMLHWMMQLAQMLERYFMDQYDYACAEAGVDVTGDRIIFRFLSGAYHDWLQGGEDEDDAEAEKRLIPHVEAMAAEFERGNEKYIQEMQALEEENRALRDQIEELEKNAPDMAKLEKHFKILEDDKRKFEDYNENVQGKIEKYDNRIKLLEEEVKKVDGELQSAEEERLDLQSSVDKQGITIQDIDRMNSERDRLQKSVEDILVRLEETHARVMEKEAEANRKLEELEDVVKTYNTLAYQTGLIPSAATNAKQDNYELHLNVNQNNFSSSQLGRSQNRGSPEGDRLLADAFTGYSPANLINLDLRGVVRNNFVALRKDIYERRKIALDDDMNRRDLLDNIKEAMEEKRSEVEALEHKRRAAGGRIRKDKRNYNNAEIGVGRSD
;
A
#
# COMPACT_ATOMS: atom_id res chain seq x y z
N MET A 1 47.00 -24.55 -11.71
CA MET A 1 48.40 -24.94 -11.99
C MET A 1 48.97 -23.90 -12.94
N GLY A 2 49.99 -23.14 -12.53
CA GLY A 2 50.62 -22.15 -13.41
C GLY A 2 51.47 -22.81 -14.49
N PRO A 3 51.77 -22.12 -15.60
CA PRO A 3 52.60 -22.67 -16.66
C PRO A 3 54.01 -22.89 -16.11
N ALA A 4 54.50 -24.14 -16.19
CA ALA A 4 55.87 -24.47 -15.83
C ALA A 4 56.81 -23.67 -16.76
N PRO A 5 57.88 -23.04 -16.23
CA PRO A 5 58.83 -22.32 -17.07
C PRO A 5 59.50 -23.32 -18.01
N HIS A 6 59.42 -23.06 -19.32
CA HIS A 6 60.13 -23.81 -20.34
C HIS A 6 61.64 -23.73 -20.06
N GLN A 7 62.19 -24.80 -19.51
CA GLN A 7 63.64 -24.96 -19.38
C GLN A 7 64.17 -25.22 -20.80
N SER A 8 64.97 -24.30 -21.34
CA SER A 8 65.59 -24.46 -22.65
C SER A 8 66.34 -25.79 -22.69
N PHE A 9 66.13 -26.59 -23.74
CA PHE A 9 66.81 -27.88 -23.95
C PHE A 9 68.35 -27.75 -23.97
N PHE A 10 68.85 -26.56 -24.29
CA PHE A 10 70.27 -26.22 -24.30
C PHE A 10 70.78 -25.61 -22.99
N ALA A 11 69.92 -25.44 -21.97
CA ALA A 11 70.35 -25.00 -20.65
C ALA A 11 71.20 -26.10 -20.01
N GLN A 12 72.46 -25.77 -19.70
CA GLN A 12 73.41 -26.68 -19.07
C GLN A 12 72.83 -27.15 -17.73
N THR A 13 72.55 -28.45 -17.61
CA THR A 13 72.33 -29.08 -16.31
C THR A 13 73.60 -28.88 -15.47
N PRO A 14 73.49 -28.43 -14.22
CA PRO A 14 74.66 -28.20 -13.37
C PRO A 14 75.43 -29.51 -13.22
N VAL A 15 76.72 -29.49 -13.58
CA VAL A 15 77.58 -30.67 -13.54
C VAL A 15 77.75 -31.09 -12.08
N PRO A 16 77.26 -32.28 -11.66
CA PRO A 16 77.40 -32.72 -10.29
C PRO A 16 78.88 -32.87 -9.91
N ALA A 17 79.24 -32.45 -8.70
CA ALA A 17 80.61 -32.52 -8.18
C ALA A 17 81.05 -33.99 -8.01
N GLY A 18 81.94 -34.46 -8.89
CA GLY A 18 82.51 -35.82 -8.87
C GLY A 18 82.71 -36.38 -10.28
N VAL A 19 83.41 -37.52 -10.43
CA VAL A 19 83.38 -38.31 -11.68
C VAL A 19 82.02 -39.04 -11.71
N PRO A 20 81.12 -38.74 -12.67
CA PRO A 20 79.83 -39.42 -12.76
C PRO A 20 80.02 -40.93 -12.86
N ARG A 21 79.33 -41.69 -12.01
CA ARG A 21 79.34 -43.16 -12.08
C ARG A 21 78.52 -43.58 -13.30
N ASP A 22 79.10 -44.42 -14.15
CA ASP A 22 78.39 -44.99 -15.30
C ASP A 22 77.21 -45.85 -14.82
N PRO A 23 75.95 -45.49 -15.18
CA PRO A 23 74.77 -46.23 -14.76
C PRO A 23 74.58 -47.52 -15.58
N ARG A 24 75.29 -47.68 -16.70
CA ARG A 24 75.17 -48.86 -17.56
C ARG A 24 75.79 -50.06 -16.85
N PRO A 25 75.16 -51.25 -16.89
CA PRO A 25 75.69 -52.45 -16.25
C PRO A 25 76.82 -53.06 -17.09
N LEU A 26 77.93 -52.32 -17.27
CA LEU A 26 79.04 -52.72 -18.14
C LEU A 26 79.75 -53.99 -17.65
N ARG A 27 79.59 -54.40 -16.39
CA ARG A 27 80.14 -55.65 -15.87
C ARG A 27 79.21 -56.85 -16.09
N ASP A 28 77.95 -56.62 -16.46
CA ASP A 28 76.99 -57.69 -16.71
C ASP A 28 77.24 -58.35 -18.08
N ARG A 29 77.32 -59.69 -18.09
CA ARG A 29 77.68 -60.45 -19.30
C ARG A 29 76.56 -60.44 -20.33
N SER A 30 75.30 -60.48 -19.91
CA SER A 30 74.16 -60.39 -20.83
C SER A 30 74.12 -59.02 -21.51
N PHE A 31 74.33 -57.94 -20.76
CA PHE A 31 74.41 -56.60 -21.31
C PHE A 31 75.56 -56.45 -22.31
N GLN A 32 76.77 -56.93 -21.96
CA GLN A 32 77.91 -56.94 -22.87
C GLN A 32 77.62 -57.70 -24.18
N ALA A 33 77.02 -58.89 -24.09
CA ALA A 33 76.67 -59.68 -25.26
C ALA A 33 75.68 -58.94 -26.17
N ARG A 34 74.66 -58.29 -25.59
CA ARG A 34 73.67 -57.51 -26.33
C ARG A 34 74.29 -56.32 -27.06
N ILE A 35 75.01 -55.45 -26.35
CA ILE A 35 75.61 -54.26 -26.99
C ILE A 35 76.71 -54.63 -27.99
N SER A 36 77.43 -55.73 -27.77
CA SER A 36 78.39 -56.28 -28.71
C SER A 36 77.70 -56.72 -30.01
N GLN A 37 76.55 -57.38 -29.90
CA GLN A 37 75.77 -57.81 -31.06
C GLN A 37 75.23 -56.60 -31.84
N GLU A 38 74.66 -55.61 -31.14
CA GLU A 38 74.15 -54.37 -31.76
C GLU A 38 75.24 -53.62 -32.54
N ILE A 39 76.46 -53.49 -31.97
CA ILE A 39 77.59 -52.87 -32.66
C ILE A 39 77.97 -53.68 -33.90
N LEU A 40 78.09 -55.01 -33.79
CA LEU A 40 78.49 -55.85 -34.91
C LEU A 40 77.47 -55.77 -36.07
N GLU A 41 76.19 -55.80 -35.75
CA GLU A 41 75.09 -55.64 -36.71
C GLU A 41 75.17 -54.29 -37.41
N TYR A 42 75.36 -53.20 -36.65
CA TYR A 42 75.50 -51.87 -37.22
C TYR A 42 76.71 -51.75 -38.14
N LEU A 43 77.88 -52.25 -37.73
CA LEU A 43 79.10 -52.25 -38.55
C LEU A 43 78.88 -53.04 -39.85
N THR A 44 78.21 -54.18 -39.77
CA THR A 44 77.94 -55.07 -40.92
C THR A 44 76.95 -54.41 -41.89
N GLN A 45 75.85 -53.86 -41.40
CA GLN A 45 74.81 -53.22 -42.22
C GLN A 45 75.32 -51.97 -42.97
N ASN A 46 76.36 -51.34 -42.45
CA ASN A 46 76.88 -50.09 -42.97
C ASN A 46 78.27 -50.24 -43.61
N ASN A 47 78.59 -51.44 -44.12
CA ASN A 47 79.76 -51.71 -44.95
C ASN A 47 81.12 -51.39 -44.28
N PHE A 48 81.25 -51.53 -42.95
CA PHE A 48 82.51 -51.30 -42.23
C PHE A 48 83.69 -52.07 -42.85
N GLU A 49 83.50 -53.36 -43.14
CA GLU A 49 84.59 -54.21 -43.66
C GLU A 49 85.09 -53.75 -45.02
N LEU A 50 84.18 -53.23 -45.86
CA LEU A 50 84.50 -52.72 -47.19
C LEU A 50 85.29 -51.41 -47.09
N GLU A 51 84.85 -50.49 -46.24
CA GLU A 51 85.48 -49.18 -46.08
C GLU A 51 86.84 -49.27 -45.37
N MET A 52 86.92 -50.05 -44.30
CA MET A 52 88.13 -50.18 -43.48
C MET A 52 89.08 -51.29 -43.95
N LYS A 53 88.65 -52.11 -44.92
CA LYS A 53 89.38 -53.29 -45.42
C LYS A 53 89.84 -54.19 -44.28
N HIS A 54 88.96 -54.41 -43.31
CA HIS A 54 89.25 -55.14 -42.08
C HIS A 54 88.05 -55.99 -41.67
N SER A 55 88.22 -57.31 -41.67
CA SER A 55 87.14 -58.26 -41.39
C SER A 55 86.92 -58.45 -39.89
N LEU A 56 85.65 -58.45 -39.49
CA LEU A 56 85.20 -58.65 -38.12
C LEU A 56 84.57 -60.04 -38.00
N THR A 57 85.16 -60.91 -37.18
CA THR A 57 84.53 -62.17 -36.77
C THR A 57 83.49 -61.96 -35.66
N GLN A 58 82.56 -62.90 -35.46
CA GLN A 58 81.59 -62.86 -34.34
C GLN A 58 82.24 -62.80 -32.94
N ASN A 59 83.51 -63.18 -32.80
CA ASN A 59 84.24 -63.14 -31.53
C ASN A 59 85.07 -61.85 -31.35
N THR A 60 85.17 -60.99 -32.38
CA THR A 60 86.03 -59.80 -32.37
C THR A 60 85.70 -58.86 -31.22
N LEU A 61 84.42 -58.65 -30.92
CA LEU A 61 84.00 -57.76 -29.83
C LEU A 61 83.97 -58.44 -28.45
N ARG A 62 84.20 -59.75 -28.36
CA ARG A 62 84.40 -60.47 -27.08
C ARG A 62 85.84 -60.37 -26.58
N SER A 63 86.80 -60.33 -27.50
CA SER A 63 88.23 -60.20 -27.17
C SER A 63 88.94 -59.48 -28.33
N PRO A 64 88.78 -58.15 -28.42
CA PRO A 64 89.28 -57.37 -29.54
C PRO A 64 90.79 -57.21 -29.46
N THR A 65 91.42 -57.19 -30.62
CA THR A 65 92.78 -56.70 -30.76
C THR A 65 92.82 -55.17 -30.69
N GLN A 66 93.99 -54.61 -30.44
CA GLN A 66 94.18 -53.16 -30.51
C GLN A 66 93.81 -52.59 -31.89
N LYS A 67 94.03 -53.36 -32.96
CA LYS A 67 93.70 -52.97 -34.33
C LYS A 67 92.18 -52.91 -34.55
N ASP A 68 91.44 -53.90 -34.02
CA ASP A 68 89.97 -53.93 -34.11
C ASP A 68 89.37 -52.68 -33.47
N PHE A 69 89.78 -52.38 -32.23
CA PHE A 69 89.31 -51.18 -31.54
C PHE A 69 89.64 -49.90 -32.30
N ASN A 70 90.89 -49.75 -32.77
CA ASN A 70 91.31 -48.54 -33.47
C ASN A 70 90.46 -48.29 -34.72
N TYR A 71 90.22 -49.32 -35.53
CA TYR A 71 89.42 -49.17 -36.75
C TYR A 71 87.94 -48.96 -36.47
N ILE A 72 87.36 -49.66 -35.50
CA ILE A 72 85.96 -49.46 -35.11
C ILE A 72 85.77 -48.03 -34.58
N PHE A 73 86.68 -47.54 -33.73
CA PHE A 73 86.61 -46.17 -33.22
C PHE A 73 86.73 -45.13 -34.34
N GLN A 74 87.74 -45.26 -35.22
CA GLN A 74 87.95 -44.33 -36.33
C GLN A 74 86.73 -44.29 -37.26
N TRP A 75 86.18 -45.47 -37.58
CA TRP A 75 85.03 -45.58 -38.46
C TRP A 75 83.77 -44.98 -37.83
N LEU A 76 83.46 -45.31 -36.57
CA LEU A 76 82.33 -44.72 -35.85
C LEU A 76 82.49 -43.20 -35.71
N TYR A 77 83.70 -42.72 -35.45
CA TYR A 77 83.95 -41.30 -35.33
C TYR A 77 83.79 -40.57 -36.67
N ARG A 78 84.22 -41.17 -37.78
CA ARG A 78 84.01 -40.62 -39.12
C ARG A 78 82.52 -40.48 -39.47
N ARG A 79 81.65 -41.32 -38.93
CA ARG A 79 80.19 -41.17 -39.07
C ARG A 79 79.63 -40.00 -38.28
N ILE A 80 80.29 -39.59 -37.20
CA ILE A 80 79.91 -38.44 -36.37
C ILE A 80 80.50 -37.15 -36.95
N ASP A 81 81.77 -37.18 -37.35
CA ASP A 81 82.49 -36.06 -37.96
C ASP A 81 83.26 -36.55 -39.22
N PRO A 82 82.65 -36.44 -40.41
CA PRO A 82 83.27 -36.86 -41.67
C PRO A 82 84.52 -36.05 -42.05
N GLY A 83 84.69 -34.84 -41.50
CA GLY A 83 85.80 -33.94 -41.80
C GLY A 83 87.07 -34.25 -41.00
N TYR A 84 86.96 -35.03 -39.93
CA TYR A 84 88.08 -35.30 -39.04
C TYR A 84 89.11 -36.24 -39.64
N LYS A 85 90.40 -35.87 -39.51
CA LYS A 85 91.54 -36.69 -39.95
C LYS A 85 92.43 -37.00 -38.76
N PHE A 86 92.52 -38.28 -38.39
CA PHE A 86 93.46 -38.76 -37.36
C PHE A 86 94.90 -38.58 -37.83
N GLN A 87 95.76 -37.97 -37.00
CA GLN A 87 97.16 -37.63 -37.32
C GLN A 87 98.18 -38.27 -36.36
N LYS A 88 97.75 -38.64 -35.17
CA LYS A 88 98.51 -39.21 -34.06
C LYS A 88 97.96 -40.61 -33.74
N SER A 89 98.60 -41.27 -32.78
CA SER A 89 98.14 -42.57 -32.30
C SER A 89 96.79 -42.45 -31.59
N ILE A 90 95.94 -43.47 -31.74
CA ILE A 90 94.55 -43.47 -31.27
C ILE A 90 94.45 -43.27 -29.76
N ASP A 91 95.36 -43.83 -28.97
CA ASP A 91 95.42 -43.64 -27.52
C ASP A 91 95.61 -42.17 -27.09
N SER A 92 96.21 -41.34 -27.96
CA SER A 92 96.41 -39.90 -27.72
C SER A 92 95.25 -39.03 -28.20
N GLU A 93 94.49 -39.48 -29.20
CA GLU A 93 93.38 -38.72 -29.80
C GLU A 93 92.02 -39.05 -29.21
N VAL A 94 91.81 -40.28 -28.73
CA VAL A 94 90.53 -40.69 -28.14
C VAL A 94 90.14 -39.81 -26.93
N PRO A 95 91.01 -39.51 -25.94
CA PRO A 95 90.60 -38.68 -24.80
C PRO A 95 90.13 -37.25 -25.17
N PRO A 96 90.82 -36.46 -26.01
CA PRO A 96 90.30 -35.15 -26.42
C PRO A 96 89.03 -35.25 -27.27
N ILE A 97 88.92 -36.26 -28.15
CA ILE A 97 87.70 -36.50 -28.92
C ILE A 97 86.50 -36.76 -28.00
N LEU A 98 86.64 -37.66 -27.02
CA LEU A 98 85.56 -37.95 -26.06
C LEU A 98 85.16 -36.71 -25.26
N LYS A 99 86.12 -35.86 -24.90
CA LYS A 99 85.84 -34.57 -24.24
C LYS A 99 85.06 -33.63 -25.15
N GLN A 100 85.41 -33.54 -26.44
CA GLN A 100 84.73 -32.70 -27.42
C GLN A 100 83.31 -33.18 -27.71
N LEU A 101 83.13 -34.49 -27.85
CA LEU A 101 81.82 -35.14 -27.97
C LEU A 101 80.99 -35.08 -26.67
N ARG A 102 81.54 -34.51 -25.59
CA ARG A 102 80.93 -34.44 -24.26
C ARG A 102 80.47 -35.81 -23.77
N TYR A 103 81.30 -36.83 -24.03
CA TYR A 103 81.04 -38.17 -23.53
C TYR A 103 80.95 -38.15 -22.00
N PRO A 104 79.85 -38.61 -21.38
CA PRO A 104 79.62 -38.42 -19.94
C PRO A 104 80.63 -39.10 -19.00
N PHE A 105 81.38 -40.07 -19.50
CA PHE A 105 82.32 -40.89 -18.72
C PHE A 105 83.76 -40.81 -19.24
N GLU A 106 84.10 -39.76 -20.00
CA GLU A 106 85.43 -39.45 -20.52
C GLU A 106 86.57 -39.52 -19.48
N LYS A 107 86.32 -39.07 -18.24
CA LYS A 107 87.27 -39.03 -17.11
C LYS A 107 87.61 -40.42 -16.59
N SER A 108 86.77 -41.41 -16.87
CA SER A 108 87.02 -42.81 -16.51
C SER A 108 87.94 -43.53 -17.50
N ILE A 109 88.24 -42.90 -18.64
CA ILE A 109 89.07 -43.45 -19.71
C ILE A 109 90.41 -42.70 -19.76
N THR A 110 91.50 -43.40 -19.48
CA THR A 110 92.85 -42.84 -19.47
C THR A 110 93.67 -43.33 -20.67
N LYS A 111 94.66 -42.53 -21.09
CA LYS A 111 95.59 -42.86 -22.18
C LYS A 111 96.27 -44.23 -21.97
N SER A 112 96.69 -44.54 -20.75
CA SER A 112 97.34 -45.82 -20.44
C SER A 112 96.42 -47.03 -20.64
N GLN A 113 95.11 -46.89 -20.39
CA GLN A 113 94.16 -47.98 -20.63
C GLN A 113 93.88 -48.16 -22.14
N LEU A 114 93.94 -47.09 -22.93
CA LEU A 114 93.75 -47.12 -24.38
C LEU A 114 94.93 -47.71 -25.15
N ALA A 115 96.12 -47.76 -24.53
CA ALA A 115 97.28 -48.45 -25.11
C ALA A 115 97.12 -49.98 -25.12
N ALA A 116 96.21 -50.54 -24.31
CA ALA A 116 95.94 -51.97 -24.20
C ALA A 116 94.44 -52.24 -23.96
N VAL A 117 93.64 -52.13 -25.02
CA VAL A 117 92.17 -52.13 -24.95
C VAL A 117 91.53 -53.50 -24.66
N GLY A 118 92.21 -54.60 -24.99
CA GLY A 118 91.70 -55.97 -24.78
C GLY A 118 91.81 -56.50 -23.34
N GLY A 119 92.20 -55.66 -22.38
CA GLY A 119 92.38 -56.04 -20.98
C GLY A 119 91.11 -55.94 -20.12
N GLN A 120 91.29 -55.82 -18.79
CA GLN A 120 90.19 -55.75 -17.82
C GLN A 120 89.20 -54.58 -18.00
N ASN A 121 89.62 -53.55 -18.76
CA ASN A 121 88.83 -52.35 -19.05
C ASN A 121 88.04 -52.43 -20.36
N TRP A 122 88.11 -53.56 -21.09
CA TRP A 122 87.35 -53.75 -22.33
C TRP A 122 85.85 -53.41 -22.20
N PRO A 123 85.12 -53.79 -21.12
CA PRO A 123 83.71 -53.44 -21.03
C PRO A 123 83.43 -51.93 -21.02
N THR A 124 84.37 -51.12 -20.52
CA THR A 124 84.30 -49.65 -20.58
C THR A 124 84.43 -49.14 -22.01
N PHE A 125 85.39 -49.70 -22.77
CA PHE A 125 85.57 -49.35 -24.18
C PHE A 125 84.41 -49.82 -25.04
N LEU A 126 83.90 -51.03 -24.81
CA LEU A 126 82.72 -51.56 -25.49
C LEU A 126 81.50 -50.67 -25.25
N GLY A 127 81.28 -50.23 -24.00
CA GLY A 127 80.24 -49.25 -23.69
C GLY A 127 80.46 -47.92 -24.41
N MET A 128 81.70 -47.43 -24.49
CA MET A 128 82.00 -46.19 -25.21
C MET A 128 81.73 -46.31 -26.73
N LEU A 129 82.15 -47.40 -27.37
CA LEU A 129 81.86 -47.67 -28.78
C LEU A 129 80.35 -47.80 -29.03
N HIS A 130 79.62 -48.48 -28.13
CA HIS A 130 78.16 -48.59 -28.21
C HIS A 130 77.49 -47.21 -28.15
N TRP A 131 77.95 -46.35 -27.25
CA TRP A 131 77.45 -44.98 -27.16
C TRP A 131 77.76 -44.16 -28.42
N MET A 132 78.97 -44.28 -28.99
CA MET A 132 79.31 -43.61 -30.24
C MET A 132 78.45 -44.10 -31.41
N MET A 133 78.17 -45.40 -31.47
CA MET A 133 77.24 -45.98 -32.45
C MET A 133 75.85 -45.37 -32.31
N GLN A 134 75.31 -45.29 -31.09
CA GLN A 134 74.01 -44.67 -30.85
C GLN A 134 74.00 -43.19 -31.23
N LEU A 135 75.08 -42.46 -30.94
CA LEU A 135 75.24 -41.07 -31.35
C LEU A 135 75.25 -40.93 -32.88
N ALA A 136 76.00 -41.78 -33.59
CA ALA A 136 76.04 -41.79 -35.04
C ALA A 136 74.65 -42.08 -35.65
N GLN A 137 73.92 -43.07 -35.11
CA GLN A 137 72.55 -43.38 -35.51
C GLN A 137 71.59 -42.20 -35.26
N MET A 138 71.72 -41.53 -34.12
CA MET A 138 70.89 -40.37 -33.79
C MET A 138 71.16 -39.20 -34.76
N LEU A 139 72.43 -38.91 -35.07
CA LEU A 139 72.78 -37.88 -36.03
C LEU A 139 72.24 -38.20 -37.43
N GLU A 140 72.39 -39.45 -37.88
CA GLU A 140 71.84 -39.91 -39.16
C GLU A 140 70.32 -39.74 -39.22
N ARG A 141 69.59 -40.14 -38.18
CA ARG A 141 68.13 -39.96 -38.10
C ARG A 141 67.73 -38.48 -38.09
N TYR A 142 68.54 -37.62 -37.48
CA TYR A 142 68.33 -36.17 -37.49
C TYR A 142 68.49 -35.58 -38.90
N PHE A 143 69.53 -35.99 -39.64
CA PHE A 143 69.71 -35.60 -41.04
C PHE A 143 68.62 -36.18 -41.98
N MET A 144 68.00 -37.29 -41.60
CA MET A 144 66.92 -37.95 -42.35
C MET A 144 65.52 -37.52 -41.87
N ASP A 145 65.43 -36.38 -41.18
CA ASP A 145 64.16 -35.75 -40.82
C ASP A 145 63.27 -36.57 -39.87
N GLN A 146 63.81 -37.60 -39.20
CA GLN A 146 63.01 -38.55 -38.42
C GLN A 146 62.54 -38.04 -37.05
N TYR A 147 62.99 -36.85 -36.63
CA TYR A 147 62.62 -36.25 -35.34
C TYR A 147 61.60 -35.12 -35.45
N ASP A 148 61.04 -34.86 -36.64
CA ASP A 148 60.08 -33.77 -36.85
C ASP A 148 58.78 -33.94 -36.07
N TYR A 149 58.42 -35.19 -35.75
CA TYR A 149 57.29 -35.48 -34.87
C TYR A 149 57.45 -34.81 -33.48
N ALA A 150 58.67 -34.70 -32.96
CA ALA A 150 58.91 -34.08 -31.66
C ALA A 150 58.70 -32.56 -31.71
N CYS A 151 58.99 -31.93 -32.85
CA CYS A 151 58.67 -30.52 -33.09
C CYS A 151 57.15 -30.32 -33.18
N ALA A 152 56.46 -31.21 -33.90
CA ALA A 152 55.01 -31.19 -34.02
C ALA A 152 54.31 -31.38 -32.66
N GLU A 153 54.78 -32.29 -31.81
CA GLU A 153 54.28 -32.46 -30.43
C GLU A 153 54.48 -31.19 -29.57
N ALA A 154 55.55 -30.43 -29.82
CA ALA A 154 55.79 -29.15 -29.17
C ALA A 154 54.98 -27.99 -29.78
N GLY A 155 54.12 -28.26 -30.78
CA GLY A 155 53.31 -27.26 -31.47
C GLY A 155 54.08 -26.39 -32.47
N VAL A 156 55.26 -26.84 -32.91
CA VAL A 156 56.10 -26.13 -33.87
C VAL A 156 56.09 -26.90 -35.19
N ASP A 157 55.47 -26.33 -36.22
CA ASP A 157 55.55 -26.87 -37.58
C ASP A 157 56.85 -26.42 -38.25
N VAL A 158 57.74 -27.39 -38.49
CA VAL A 158 59.03 -27.18 -39.16
C VAL A 158 58.99 -27.58 -40.64
N THR A 159 57.83 -28.02 -41.14
CA THR A 159 57.70 -28.57 -42.50
C THR A 159 58.04 -27.52 -43.55
N GLY A 160 57.45 -26.33 -43.44
CA GLY A 160 57.72 -25.21 -44.34
C GLY A 160 59.18 -24.77 -44.30
N ASP A 161 59.74 -24.63 -43.09
CA ASP A 161 61.14 -24.25 -42.90
C ASP A 161 62.10 -25.25 -43.55
N ARG A 162 61.80 -26.55 -43.49
CA ARG A 162 62.61 -27.61 -44.11
C ARG A 162 62.57 -27.57 -45.63
N ILE A 163 61.39 -27.37 -46.21
CA ILE A 163 61.22 -27.21 -47.66
C ILE A 163 62.04 -26.00 -48.14
N ILE A 164 61.92 -24.87 -47.43
CA ILE A 164 62.68 -23.64 -47.74
C ILE A 164 64.18 -23.85 -47.57
N PHE A 165 64.61 -24.50 -46.48
CA PHE A 165 66.03 -24.71 -46.22
C PHE A 165 66.67 -25.65 -47.25
N ARG A 166 65.97 -26.71 -47.69
CA ARG A 166 66.42 -27.58 -48.79
C ARG A 166 66.54 -26.81 -50.09
N PHE A 167 65.53 -26.00 -50.42
CA PHE A 167 65.57 -25.10 -51.58
C PHE A 167 66.78 -24.19 -51.50
N LEU A 168 66.93 -23.40 -50.44
CA LEU A 168 68.02 -22.43 -50.28
C LEU A 168 69.39 -23.10 -50.32
N SER A 169 69.55 -24.24 -49.64
CA SER A 169 70.83 -24.95 -49.60
C SER A 169 71.21 -25.54 -50.96
N GLY A 170 70.27 -26.17 -51.66
CA GLY A 170 70.49 -26.75 -52.99
C GLY A 170 70.71 -25.67 -54.04
N ALA A 171 69.83 -24.67 -54.08
CA ALA A 171 69.92 -23.53 -54.97
C ALA A 171 71.23 -22.77 -54.79
N TYR A 172 71.64 -22.51 -53.54
CA TYR A 172 72.89 -21.82 -53.24
C TYR A 172 74.12 -22.67 -53.61
N HIS A 173 74.07 -23.99 -53.39
CA HIS A 173 75.15 -24.89 -53.80
C HIS A 173 75.37 -24.86 -55.31
N ASP A 174 74.30 -24.96 -56.10
CA ASP A 174 74.38 -24.95 -57.56
C ASP A 174 74.72 -23.56 -58.11
N TRP A 175 74.26 -22.51 -57.43
CA TRP A 175 74.66 -21.13 -57.74
C TRP A 175 76.16 -20.90 -57.55
N LEU A 176 76.76 -21.45 -56.49
CA LEU A 176 78.21 -21.38 -56.24
C LEU A 176 79.06 -22.15 -57.28
N GLN A 177 78.45 -23.04 -58.06
CA GLN A 177 79.13 -23.74 -59.16
C GLN A 177 79.14 -22.93 -60.46
N GLY A 178 78.42 -21.79 -60.51
CA GLY A 178 78.47 -20.83 -61.61
C GLY A 178 79.84 -20.15 -61.74
N GLY A 179 80.20 -19.76 -62.96
CA GLY A 179 81.44 -19.01 -63.22
C GLY A 179 81.28 -17.52 -62.92
N GLU A 180 82.39 -16.82 -62.62
CA GLU A 180 82.36 -15.36 -62.36
C GLU A 180 81.88 -14.53 -63.56
N ASP A 181 82.01 -15.05 -64.78
CA ASP A 181 81.62 -14.39 -66.04
C ASP A 181 80.25 -14.85 -66.58
N GLU A 182 79.46 -15.56 -65.76
CA GLU A 182 78.17 -16.10 -66.19
C GLU A 182 77.07 -15.04 -66.26
N ASP A 183 76.24 -15.09 -67.31
CA ASP A 183 75.07 -14.22 -67.47
C ASP A 183 73.94 -14.63 -66.52
N ASP A 184 73.20 -13.63 -66.02
CA ASP A 184 72.11 -13.79 -65.06
C ASP A 184 71.04 -14.77 -65.57
N ALA A 185 70.81 -14.81 -66.89
CA ALA A 185 69.85 -15.71 -67.52
C ALA A 185 70.25 -17.20 -67.45
N GLU A 186 71.54 -17.51 -67.39
CA GLU A 186 72.03 -18.89 -67.21
C GLU A 186 72.02 -19.28 -65.73
N ALA A 187 72.34 -18.34 -64.84
CA ALA A 187 72.19 -18.51 -63.40
C ALA A 187 70.72 -18.79 -63.02
N GLU A 188 69.76 -18.04 -63.57
CA GLU A 188 68.33 -18.25 -63.32
C GLU A 188 67.86 -19.65 -63.76
N LYS A 189 68.31 -20.14 -64.92
CA LYS A 189 67.97 -21.49 -65.41
C LYS A 189 68.40 -22.60 -64.47
N ARG A 190 69.50 -22.44 -63.73
CA ARG A 190 69.92 -23.42 -62.69
C ARG A 190 69.02 -23.40 -61.47
N LEU A 191 68.37 -22.28 -61.18
CA LEU A 191 67.47 -22.15 -60.03
C LEU A 191 66.08 -22.72 -60.32
N ILE A 192 65.65 -22.75 -61.59
CA ILE A 192 64.31 -23.24 -61.99
C ILE A 192 63.98 -24.63 -61.40
N PRO A 193 64.83 -25.66 -61.53
CA PRO A 193 64.53 -26.99 -60.97
C PRO A 193 64.35 -26.98 -59.45
N HIS A 194 65.08 -26.13 -58.73
CA HIS A 194 64.94 -25.98 -57.28
C HIS A 194 63.62 -25.31 -56.92
N VAL A 195 63.20 -24.28 -57.67
CA VAL A 195 61.91 -23.60 -57.47
C VAL A 195 60.75 -24.56 -57.76
N GLU A 196 60.83 -25.33 -58.86
CA GLU A 196 59.82 -26.33 -59.21
C GLU A 196 59.72 -27.43 -58.15
N ALA A 197 60.85 -27.93 -57.66
CA ALA A 197 60.88 -28.93 -56.59
C ALA A 197 60.28 -28.38 -55.28
N MET A 198 60.61 -27.14 -54.91
CA MET A 198 60.04 -26.47 -53.74
C MET A 198 58.52 -26.33 -53.86
N ALA A 199 58.02 -25.88 -55.02
CA ALA A 199 56.59 -25.73 -55.27
C ALA A 199 55.87 -27.08 -55.18
N ALA A 200 56.41 -28.14 -55.77
CA ALA A 200 55.84 -29.48 -55.70
C ALA A 200 55.83 -30.04 -54.26
N GLU A 201 56.87 -29.77 -53.46
CA GLU A 201 56.89 -30.17 -52.04
C GLU A 201 55.84 -29.42 -51.21
N PHE A 202 55.64 -28.12 -51.46
CA PHE A 202 54.57 -27.34 -50.82
C PHE A 202 53.17 -27.80 -51.24
N GLU A 203 52.95 -28.09 -52.53
CA GLU A 203 51.68 -28.63 -53.01
C GLU A 203 51.35 -29.97 -52.35
N ARG A 204 52.33 -30.88 -52.27
CA ARG A 204 52.15 -32.17 -51.58
C ARG A 204 51.90 -32.00 -50.08
N GLY A 205 52.57 -31.05 -49.43
CA GLY A 205 52.31 -30.71 -48.03
C GLY A 205 50.89 -30.16 -47.83
N ASN A 206 50.44 -29.31 -48.74
CA ASN A 206 49.12 -28.68 -48.71
C ASN A 206 47.97 -29.62 -49.06
N GLU A 207 48.22 -30.68 -49.86
CA GLU A 207 47.21 -31.66 -50.25
C GLU A 207 46.46 -32.23 -49.03
N LYS A 208 47.18 -32.48 -47.94
CA LYS A 208 46.60 -33.01 -46.70
C LYS A 208 45.63 -32.00 -46.05
N TYR A 209 46.01 -30.72 -46.03
CA TYR A 209 45.16 -29.64 -45.52
C TYR A 209 43.94 -29.38 -46.42
N ILE A 210 44.10 -29.53 -47.74
CA ILE A 210 43.00 -29.41 -48.70
C ILE A 210 41.98 -30.54 -48.48
N GLN A 211 42.44 -31.78 -48.32
CA GLN A 211 41.56 -32.93 -48.02
C GLN A 211 40.82 -32.74 -46.69
N GLU A 212 41.52 -32.28 -45.64
CA GLU A 212 40.91 -31.98 -44.34
C GLU A 212 39.87 -30.86 -44.44
N MET A 213 40.17 -29.78 -45.15
CA MET A 213 39.23 -28.69 -45.41
C MET A 213 37.96 -29.19 -46.11
N GLN A 214 38.10 -30.00 -47.17
CA GLN A 214 36.96 -30.57 -47.89
C GLN A 214 36.09 -31.46 -47.01
N ALA A 215 36.70 -32.31 -46.18
CA ALA A 215 35.97 -33.15 -45.23
C ALA A 215 35.18 -32.32 -44.21
N LEU A 216 35.78 -31.25 -43.67
CA LEU A 216 35.12 -30.33 -42.75
C LEU A 216 33.98 -29.55 -43.42
N GLU A 217 34.12 -29.16 -44.68
CA GLU A 217 33.05 -28.50 -45.45
C GLU A 217 31.87 -29.45 -45.70
N GLU A 218 32.13 -30.72 -46.01
CA GLU A 218 31.10 -31.76 -46.13
C GLU A 218 30.37 -32.02 -44.81
N GLU A 219 31.12 -32.13 -43.70
CA GLU A 219 30.53 -32.29 -42.36
C GLU A 219 29.68 -31.07 -41.98
N ASN A 220 30.17 -29.85 -42.24
CA ASN A 220 29.43 -28.62 -41.93
C ASN A 220 28.11 -28.56 -42.70
N ARG A 221 28.13 -28.94 -43.97
CA ARG A 221 26.93 -29.03 -44.80
C ARG A 221 25.95 -30.07 -44.26
N ALA A 222 26.42 -31.28 -43.94
CA ALA A 222 25.56 -32.33 -43.38
C ALA A 222 24.93 -31.91 -42.05
N LEU A 223 25.67 -31.21 -41.19
CA LEU A 223 25.15 -30.66 -39.93
C LEU A 223 24.12 -29.56 -40.17
N ARG A 224 24.32 -28.68 -41.15
CA ARG A 224 23.34 -27.66 -41.52
C ARG A 224 22.04 -28.29 -42.04
N ASP A 225 22.14 -29.29 -42.89
CA ASP A 225 20.97 -30.02 -43.41
C ASP A 225 20.20 -30.71 -42.27
N GLN A 226 20.92 -31.28 -41.28
CA GLN A 226 20.30 -31.84 -40.07
C GLN A 226 19.60 -30.78 -39.22
N ILE A 227 20.20 -29.59 -39.07
CA ILE A 227 19.57 -28.47 -38.36
C ILE A 227 18.29 -28.05 -39.07
N GLU A 228 18.32 -27.89 -40.39
CA GLU A 228 17.13 -27.50 -41.17
C GLU A 228 16.00 -28.54 -41.04
N GLU A 229 16.32 -29.82 -41.14
CA GLU A 229 15.33 -30.90 -40.97
C GLU A 229 14.77 -30.95 -39.54
N LEU A 230 15.61 -30.70 -38.53
CA LEU A 230 15.15 -30.58 -37.15
C LEU A 230 14.28 -29.34 -36.93
N GLU A 231 14.60 -28.20 -37.54
CA GLU A 231 13.79 -26.98 -37.48
C GLU A 231 12.43 -27.18 -38.16
N LYS A 232 12.38 -27.92 -39.27
CA LYS A 232 11.14 -28.26 -39.98
C LYS A 232 10.27 -29.24 -39.20
N ASN A 233 10.89 -30.21 -38.52
CA ASN A 233 10.20 -31.18 -37.68
C ASN A 233 9.95 -30.68 -36.25
N ALA A 234 10.55 -29.55 -35.86
CA ALA A 234 10.34 -28.96 -34.57
C ALA A 234 8.84 -28.62 -34.43
N PRO A 235 8.18 -29.06 -33.34
CA PRO A 235 6.82 -28.63 -33.07
C PRO A 235 6.83 -27.10 -33.01
N ASP A 236 5.86 -26.48 -33.68
CA ASP A 236 5.68 -25.03 -33.71
C ASP A 236 5.70 -24.49 -32.27
N MET A 237 6.86 -23.95 -31.87
CA MET A 237 7.12 -23.54 -30.49
C MET A 237 6.09 -22.51 -30.04
N ALA A 238 5.60 -21.67 -30.96
CA ALA A 238 4.55 -20.70 -30.69
C ALA A 238 3.19 -21.37 -30.42
N LYS A 239 2.87 -22.52 -31.03
CA LYS A 239 1.67 -23.30 -30.65
C LYS A 239 1.83 -23.92 -29.28
N LEU A 240 3.01 -24.47 -28.96
CA LEU A 240 3.26 -25.07 -27.66
C LEU A 240 3.22 -24.03 -26.54
N GLU A 241 3.78 -22.84 -26.76
CA GLU A 241 3.76 -21.71 -25.84
C GLU A 241 2.34 -21.16 -25.64
N LYS A 242 1.52 -21.09 -26.71
CA LYS A 242 0.09 -20.80 -26.58
C LYS A 242 -0.64 -21.83 -25.73
N HIS A 243 -0.40 -23.12 -25.96
CA HIS A 243 -0.98 -24.20 -25.16
C HIS A 243 -0.55 -24.13 -23.69
N PHE A 244 0.73 -23.86 -23.44
CA PHE A 244 1.26 -23.68 -22.10
C PHE A 244 0.56 -22.53 -21.38
N LYS A 245 0.40 -21.37 -22.03
CA LYS A 245 -0.30 -20.22 -21.48
C LYS A 245 -1.77 -20.50 -21.17
N ILE A 246 -2.47 -21.23 -22.05
CA ILE A 246 -3.86 -21.66 -21.81
C ILE A 246 -3.93 -22.55 -20.57
N LEU A 247 -3.04 -23.53 -20.45
CA LEU A 247 -3.01 -24.44 -19.30
C LEU A 247 -2.65 -23.72 -18.00
N GLU A 248 -1.78 -22.72 -18.06
CA GLU A 248 -1.41 -21.89 -16.90
C GLU A 248 -2.60 -21.02 -16.42
N ASP A 249 -3.32 -20.39 -17.35
CA ASP A 249 -4.54 -19.65 -17.05
C ASP A 249 -5.63 -20.56 -16.46
N ASP A 250 -5.81 -21.77 -17.00
CA ASP A 250 -6.77 -22.74 -16.47
C ASP A 250 -6.37 -23.25 -15.09
N LYS A 251 -5.07 -23.51 -14.86
CA LYS A 251 -4.56 -23.84 -13.52
C LYS A 251 -4.93 -22.76 -12.51
N ARG A 252 -4.69 -21.49 -12.82
CA ARG A 252 -5.03 -20.37 -11.92
C ARG A 252 -6.54 -20.33 -11.63
N LYS A 253 -7.39 -20.50 -12.65
CA LYS A 253 -8.85 -20.57 -12.44
C LYS A 253 -9.26 -21.72 -11.52
N PHE A 254 -8.63 -22.88 -11.63
CA PHE A 254 -8.91 -24.01 -10.75
C PHE A 254 -8.42 -23.77 -9.32
N GLU A 255 -7.27 -23.11 -9.15
CA GLU A 255 -6.76 -22.70 -7.84
C GLU A 255 -7.72 -21.70 -7.16
N ASP A 256 -8.13 -20.64 -7.87
CA ASP A 256 -9.12 -19.66 -7.39
C ASP A 256 -10.46 -20.31 -7.03
N TYR A 257 -10.91 -21.27 -7.86
CA TYR A 257 -12.13 -22.03 -7.59
C TYR A 257 -12.01 -22.89 -6.33
N ASN A 258 -10.89 -23.60 -6.17
CA ASN A 258 -10.62 -24.42 -5.00
C ASN A 258 -10.55 -23.58 -3.72
N GLU A 259 -9.91 -22.41 -3.75
CA GLU A 259 -9.84 -21.49 -2.61
C GLU A 259 -11.25 -20.98 -2.23
N ASN A 260 -12.06 -20.62 -3.21
CA ASN A 260 -13.46 -20.22 -2.97
C ASN A 260 -14.30 -21.37 -2.38
N VAL A 261 -14.13 -22.59 -2.88
CA VAL A 261 -14.82 -23.77 -2.32
C VAL A 261 -14.35 -24.05 -0.89
N GLN A 262 -13.04 -23.96 -0.63
CA GLN A 262 -12.48 -24.14 0.71
C GLN A 262 -13.02 -23.09 1.69
N GLY A 263 -13.08 -21.82 1.30
CA GLY A 263 -13.68 -20.76 2.11
C GLY A 263 -15.18 -20.97 2.38
N LYS A 264 -15.92 -21.54 1.41
CA LYS A 264 -17.32 -21.95 1.64
C LYS A 264 -17.41 -23.10 2.63
N ILE A 265 -16.56 -24.12 2.52
CA ILE A 265 -16.52 -25.25 3.45
C ILE A 265 -16.28 -24.72 4.87
N GLU A 266 -15.27 -23.88 5.09
CA GLU A 266 -14.98 -23.29 6.40
C GLU A 266 -16.14 -22.45 6.95
N LYS A 267 -16.79 -21.66 6.09
CA LYS A 267 -17.97 -20.88 6.47
C LYS A 267 -19.12 -21.78 6.94
N TYR A 268 -19.40 -22.86 6.21
CA TYR A 268 -20.46 -23.79 6.58
C TYR A 268 -20.10 -24.61 7.82
N ASP A 269 -18.84 -25.02 7.97
CA ASP A 269 -18.36 -25.74 9.15
C ASP A 269 -18.48 -24.88 10.42
N ASN A 270 -18.08 -23.60 10.35
CA ASN A 270 -18.30 -22.65 11.45
C ASN A 270 -19.79 -22.43 11.75
N ARG A 271 -20.64 -22.39 10.71
CA ARG A 271 -22.09 -22.25 10.89
C ARG A 271 -22.70 -23.50 11.53
N ILE A 272 -22.24 -24.69 11.16
CA ILE A 272 -22.67 -25.95 11.76
C ILE A 272 -22.31 -25.94 13.25
N LYS A 273 -21.06 -25.63 13.61
CA LYS A 273 -20.63 -25.53 15.02
C LYS A 273 -21.49 -24.56 15.84
N LEU A 274 -21.74 -23.36 15.31
CA LEU A 274 -22.63 -22.38 15.96
C LEU A 274 -24.06 -22.90 16.15
N LEU A 275 -24.60 -23.59 15.14
CA LEU A 275 -25.94 -24.18 15.23
C LEU A 275 -25.98 -25.35 16.22
N GLU A 276 -24.94 -26.19 16.26
CA GLU A 276 -24.81 -27.28 17.23
C GLU A 276 -24.73 -26.76 18.67
N GLU A 277 -23.98 -25.67 18.90
CA GLU A 277 -23.92 -25.00 20.21
C GLU A 277 -25.28 -24.42 20.60
N GLU A 278 -26.00 -23.78 19.68
CA GLU A 278 -27.33 -23.23 19.94
C GLU A 278 -28.35 -24.35 20.20
N VAL A 279 -28.32 -25.44 19.44
CA VAL A 279 -29.16 -26.62 19.69
C VAL A 279 -28.90 -27.17 21.08
N LYS A 280 -27.63 -27.34 21.47
CA LYS A 280 -27.26 -27.83 22.80
C LYS A 280 -27.75 -26.90 23.92
N LYS A 281 -27.70 -25.59 23.70
CA LYS A 281 -28.22 -24.59 24.63
C LYS A 281 -29.74 -24.68 24.77
N VAL A 282 -30.46 -24.72 23.65
CA VAL A 282 -31.92 -24.84 23.64
C VAL A 282 -32.39 -26.16 24.25
N ASP A 283 -31.71 -27.27 23.98
CA ASP A 283 -32.01 -28.56 24.63
C ASP A 283 -31.82 -28.48 26.16
N GLY A 284 -30.79 -27.77 26.64
CA GLY A 284 -30.58 -27.54 28.07
C GLY A 284 -31.65 -26.64 28.71
N GLU A 285 -32.07 -25.59 28.01
CA GLU A 285 -33.19 -24.73 28.43
C GLU A 285 -34.51 -25.53 28.46
N LEU A 286 -34.74 -26.38 27.45
CA LEU A 286 -35.90 -27.27 27.39
C LEU A 286 -35.91 -28.26 28.56
N GLN A 287 -34.80 -28.93 28.84
CA GLN A 287 -34.69 -29.82 30.00
C GLN A 287 -34.99 -29.10 31.31
N SER A 288 -34.43 -27.90 31.49
CA SER A 288 -34.68 -27.09 32.70
C SER A 288 -36.15 -26.69 32.83
N ALA A 289 -36.79 -26.30 31.72
CA ALA A 289 -38.21 -25.96 31.70
C ALA A 289 -39.12 -27.19 31.91
N GLU A 290 -38.74 -28.36 31.40
CA GLU A 290 -39.44 -29.63 31.65
C GLU A 290 -39.35 -30.05 33.12
N GLU A 291 -38.18 -29.90 33.74
CA GLU A 291 -37.97 -30.10 35.18
C GLU A 291 -38.82 -29.11 35.99
N GLU A 292 -38.78 -27.81 35.68
CA GLU A 292 -39.61 -26.80 36.36
C GLU A 292 -41.11 -27.09 36.19
N ARG A 293 -41.55 -27.51 35.00
CA ARG A 293 -42.93 -27.92 34.75
C ARG A 293 -43.31 -29.13 35.60
N LEU A 294 -42.45 -30.14 35.70
CA LEU A 294 -42.68 -31.32 36.54
C LEU A 294 -42.76 -30.95 38.03
N ASP A 295 -41.88 -30.05 38.49
CA ASP A 295 -41.87 -29.55 39.87
C ASP A 295 -43.13 -28.74 40.20
N LEU A 296 -43.53 -27.83 39.30
CA LEU A 296 -44.78 -27.07 39.43
C LEU A 296 -46.00 -27.99 39.41
N GLN A 297 -46.04 -28.98 38.50
CA GLN A 297 -47.12 -29.97 38.48
C GLN A 297 -47.17 -30.75 39.79
N SER A 298 -46.02 -31.20 40.31
CA SER A 298 -45.95 -31.87 41.62
C SER A 298 -46.43 -30.96 42.76
N SER A 299 -46.10 -29.66 42.71
CA SER A 299 -46.57 -28.68 43.69
C SER A 299 -48.08 -28.46 43.61
N VAL A 300 -48.65 -28.36 42.41
CA VAL A 300 -50.11 -28.24 42.20
C VAL A 300 -50.83 -29.50 42.68
N ASP A 301 -50.33 -30.68 42.33
CA ASP A 301 -50.89 -31.96 42.78
C ASP A 301 -50.85 -32.08 44.32
N LYS A 302 -49.79 -31.60 44.98
CA LYS A 302 -49.68 -31.52 46.45
C LYS A 302 -50.66 -30.54 47.07
N GLN A 303 -51.00 -29.45 46.38
CA GLN A 303 -51.95 -28.45 46.86
C GLN A 303 -53.41 -28.94 46.75
N GLY A 304 -53.68 -30.01 45.99
CA GLY A 304 -55.00 -30.64 45.92
C GLY A 304 -56.10 -29.74 45.35
N ILE A 305 -55.74 -28.73 44.57
CA ILE A 305 -56.67 -27.77 43.96
C ILE A 305 -57.24 -28.42 42.69
N THR A 306 -58.57 -28.55 42.63
CA THR A 306 -59.22 -29.14 41.46
C THR A 306 -59.44 -28.12 40.34
N ILE A 307 -59.60 -28.57 39.09
CA ILE A 307 -59.89 -27.69 37.94
C ILE A 307 -61.12 -26.80 38.21
N GLN A 308 -62.09 -27.30 39.00
CA GLN A 308 -63.27 -26.55 39.42
C GLN A 308 -62.93 -25.38 40.37
N ASP A 309 -61.92 -25.54 41.24
CA ASP A 309 -61.46 -24.47 42.12
C ASP A 309 -60.70 -23.39 41.33
N ILE A 310 -59.96 -23.78 40.29
CA ILE A 310 -59.28 -22.85 39.36
C ILE A 310 -60.30 -22.05 38.54
N ASP A 311 -61.33 -22.69 38.00
CA ASP A 311 -62.41 -22.00 37.28
C ASP A 311 -63.21 -21.05 38.18
N ARG A 312 -63.43 -21.42 39.45
CA ARG A 312 -64.03 -20.53 40.45
C ARG A 312 -63.15 -19.32 40.74
N MET A 313 -61.83 -19.51 40.91
CA MET A 313 -60.88 -18.42 41.11
C MET A 313 -60.79 -17.48 39.89
N ASN A 314 -60.76 -18.03 38.67
CA ASN A 314 -60.78 -17.24 37.44
C ASN A 314 -62.08 -16.45 37.29
N SER A 315 -63.22 -17.05 37.63
CA SER A 315 -64.53 -16.39 37.62
C SER A 315 -64.62 -15.25 38.64
N GLU A 316 -64.07 -15.43 39.85
CA GLU A 316 -63.95 -14.35 40.83
C GLU A 316 -63.01 -13.24 40.38
N ARG A 317 -61.86 -13.59 39.78
CA ARG A 317 -60.92 -12.62 39.21
C ARG A 317 -61.59 -11.79 38.12
N ASP A 318 -62.27 -12.41 37.17
CA ASP A 318 -62.93 -11.70 36.07
C ASP A 318 -64.10 -10.83 36.58
N ARG A 319 -64.81 -11.27 37.63
CA ARG A 319 -65.82 -10.46 38.31
C ARG A 319 -65.21 -9.24 39.00
N LEU A 320 -64.09 -9.42 39.70
CA LEU A 320 -63.37 -8.32 40.35
C LEU A 320 -62.80 -7.34 39.32
N GLN A 321 -62.26 -7.83 38.21
CA GLN A 321 -61.72 -6.99 37.14
C GLN A 321 -62.81 -6.14 36.46
N LYS A 322 -63.99 -6.71 36.19
CA LYS A 322 -65.16 -5.94 35.73
C LYS A 322 -65.62 -4.92 36.76
N SER A 323 -65.60 -5.25 38.04
CA SER A 323 -65.92 -4.29 39.09
C SER A 323 -64.93 -3.13 39.16
N VAL A 324 -63.64 -3.36 38.86
CA VAL A 324 -62.62 -2.31 38.80
C VAL A 324 -62.86 -1.42 37.58
N GLU A 325 -63.14 -1.99 36.42
CA GLU A 325 -63.49 -1.22 35.21
C GLU A 325 -64.72 -0.34 35.42
N ASP A 326 -65.80 -0.86 36.02
CA ASP A 326 -67.00 -0.08 36.34
C ASP A 326 -66.72 1.08 37.32
N ILE A 327 -65.83 0.87 38.30
CA ILE A 327 -65.43 1.92 39.25
C ILE A 327 -64.59 2.99 38.54
N LEU A 328 -63.71 2.62 37.61
CA LEU A 328 -62.92 3.57 36.83
C LEU A 328 -63.79 4.43 35.92
N VAL A 329 -64.80 3.86 35.27
CA VAL A 329 -65.76 4.63 34.47
C VAL A 329 -66.52 5.65 35.34
N ARG A 330 -67.00 5.24 36.51
CA ARG A 330 -67.65 6.17 37.46
C ARG A 330 -66.71 7.26 37.97
N LEU A 331 -65.43 6.95 38.14
CA LEU A 331 -64.42 7.93 38.52
C LEU A 331 -64.21 8.97 37.41
N GLU A 332 -64.16 8.54 36.15
CA GLU A 332 -63.99 9.45 35.01
C GLU A 332 -65.23 10.34 34.79
N GLU A 333 -66.45 9.80 34.94
CA GLU A 333 -67.69 10.58 34.90
C GLU A 333 -67.77 11.62 36.02
N THR A 334 -67.35 11.27 37.24
CA THR A 334 -67.34 12.21 38.37
C THR A 334 -66.25 13.28 38.21
N HIS A 335 -65.08 12.93 37.68
CA HIS A 335 -64.03 13.89 37.36
C HIS A 335 -64.47 14.89 36.29
N ALA A 336 -65.12 14.43 35.22
CA ALA A 336 -65.67 15.30 34.18
C ALA A 336 -66.68 16.32 34.74
N ARG A 337 -67.56 15.88 35.65
CA ARG A 337 -68.53 16.75 36.34
C ARG A 337 -67.85 17.81 37.21
N VAL A 338 -66.72 17.48 37.85
CA VAL A 338 -65.94 18.44 38.64
C VAL A 338 -65.31 19.48 37.73
N MET A 339 -64.67 19.06 36.63
CA MET A 339 -64.05 20.00 35.68
C MET A 339 -65.06 20.98 35.06
N GLU A 340 -66.27 20.52 34.73
CA GLU A 340 -67.35 21.40 34.24
C GLU A 340 -67.73 22.47 35.27
N LYS A 341 -67.85 22.08 36.55
CA LYS A 341 -68.19 23.00 37.64
C LYS A 341 -67.06 23.97 37.97
N GLU A 342 -65.80 23.54 37.89
CA GLU A 342 -64.64 24.43 38.01
C GLU A 342 -64.62 25.48 36.88
N ALA A 343 -64.89 25.07 35.63
CA ALA A 343 -64.95 26.00 34.50
C ALA A 343 -66.09 27.02 34.63
N GLU A 344 -67.27 26.59 35.12
CA GLU A 344 -68.39 27.49 35.41
C GLU A 344 -68.04 28.50 36.51
N ALA A 345 -67.39 28.05 37.58
CA ALA A 345 -66.98 28.90 38.69
C ALA A 345 -65.92 29.92 38.27
N ASN A 346 -64.94 29.53 37.44
CA ASN A 346 -63.92 30.42 36.90
C ASN A 346 -64.51 31.51 36.00
N ARG A 347 -65.48 31.19 35.13
CA ARG A 347 -66.19 32.20 34.33
C ARG A 347 -66.91 33.23 35.21
N LYS A 348 -67.53 32.79 36.31
CA LYS A 348 -68.20 33.70 37.24
C LYS A 348 -67.22 34.56 38.05
N LEU A 349 -66.02 34.06 38.33
CA LEU A 349 -64.95 34.86 38.93
C LEU A 349 -64.47 35.95 37.97
N GLU A 350 -64.28 35.62 36.69
CA GLU A 350 -63.89 36.60 35.66
C GLU A 350 -64.94 37.70 35.49
N GLU A 351 -66.24 37.33 35.44
CA GLU A 351 -67.34 38.31 35.46
C GLU A 351 -67.27 39.23 36.70
N LEU A 352 -66.96 38.68 37.87
CA LEU A 352 -66.85 39.45 39.11
C LEU A 352 -65.64 40.40 39.10
N GLU A 353 -64.48 39.94 38.61
CA GLU A 353 -63.28 40.76 38.44
C GLU A 353 -63.53 41.95 37.51
N ASP A 354 -64.26 41.75 36.41
CA ASP A 354 -64.60 42.82 35.48
C ASP A 354 -65.59 43.84 36.06
N VAL A 355 -66.55 43.40 36.88
CA VAL A 355 -67.43 44.32 37.62
C VAL A 355 -66.62 45.15 38.63
N VAL A 356 -65.65 44.55 39.32
CA VAL A 356 -64.77 45.24 40.27
C VAL A 356 -63.88 46.26 39.55
N LYS A 357 -63.29 45.92 38.42
CA LYS A 357 -62.55 46.86 37.56
C LYS A 357 -63.43 48.03 37.12
N THR A 358 -64.67 47.76 36.69
CA THR A 358 -65.62 48.78 36.26
C THR A 358 -65.97 49.73 37.41
N TYR A 359 -66.21 49.18 38.61
CA TYR A 359 -66.46 49.97 39.82
C TYR A 359 -65.27 50.88 40.16
N ASN A 360 -64.05 50.34 40.23
CA ASN A 360 -62.86 51.12 40.55
C ASN A 360 -62.58 52.20 39.50
N THR A 361 -62.81 51.91 38.21
CA THR A 361 -62.69 52.90 37.12
C THR A 361 -63.69 54.04 37.29
N LEU A 362 -64.95 53.73 37.60
CA LEU A 362 -66.00 54.73 37.80
C LEU A 362 -65.74 55.58 39.06
N ALA A 363 -65.25 54.95 40.14
CA ALA A 363 -64.86 55.63 41.37
C ALA A 363 -63.62 56.53 41.18
N TYR A 364 -62.69 56.16 40.30
CA TYR A 364 -61.60 57.03 39.87
C TYR A 364 -62.10 58.25 39.08
N GLN A 365 -62.98 58.05 38.08
CA GLN A 365 -63.55 59.14 37.28
C GLN A 365 -64.38 60.15 38.10
N THR A 366 -65.03 59.69 39.17
CA THR A 366 -65.87 60.51 40.05
C THR A 366 -65.10 61.16 41.20
N GLY A 367 -63.77 60.98 41.26
CA GLY A 367 -62.89 61.62 42.25
C GLY A 367 -63.07 61.06 43.66
N LEU A 368 -63.37 59.76 43.77
CA LEU A 368 -63.53 59.00 45.03
C LEU A 368 -62.30 58.12 45.33
N ILE A 369 -61.47 57.82 44.33
CA ILE A 369 -60.22 57.07 44.45
C ILE A 369 -59.13 57.91 43.75
N PRO A 370 -57.94 58.15 44.35
CA PRO A 370 -57.46 57.67 45.65
C PRO A 370 -58.20 58.28 46.85
N SER A 371 -58.01 57.76 48.07
CA SER A 371 -58.63 58.29 49.31
C SER A 371 -58.35 59.78 49.60
N ALA A 372 -57.36 60.37 48.90
CA ALA A 372 -57.03 61.79 48.92
C ALA A 372 -57.84 62.62 47.91
N ALA A 373 -58.73 62.01 47.13
CA ALA A 373 -59.50 62.70 46.09
C ALA A 373 -60.59 63.60 46.69
N THR A 374 -60.98 64.64 45.95
CA THR A 374 -61.80 65.77 46.42
C THR A 374 -63.14 65.34 47.02
N ASN A 375 -63.70 64.22 46.57
CA ASN A 375 -64.98 63.70 47.03
C ASN A 375 -64.84 62.51 48.01
N ALA A 376 -63.62 62.02 48.26
CA ALA A 376 -63.34 60.83 49.06
C ALA A 376 -63.37 61.06 50.58
N LYS A 377 -63.26 62.31 51.07
CA LYS A 377 -63.34 62.67 52.50
C LYS A 377 -62.49 61.77 53.44
N GLN A 378 -61.32 61.33 52.97
CA GLN A 378 -60.38 60.42 53.65
C GLN A 378 -60.83 58.96 53.83
N ASP A 379 -61.94 58.55 53.23
CA ASP A 379 -62.40 57.16 53.22
C ASP A 379 -61.83 56.39 52.01
N ASN A 380 -61.56 55.09 52.19
CA ASN A 380 -61.10 54.21 51.10
C ASN A 380 -62.28 53.55 50.38
N TYR A 381 -62.48 53.89 49.11
CA TYR A 381 -63.52 53.32 48.25
C TYR A 381 -62.97 52.33 47.22
N GLU A 382 -61.73 51.86 47.35
CA GLU A 382 -61.15 50.89 46.42
C GLU A 382 -61.60 49.46 46.72
N LEU A 383 -62.24 48.84 45.72
CA LEU A 383 -62.80 47.50 45.81
C LEU A 383 -61.77 46.45 45.40
N HIS A 384 -61.47 45.51 46.30
CA HIS A 384 -60.55 44.40 46.07
C HIS A 384 -61.26 43.06 46.32
N LEU A 385 -60.92 42.06 45.51
CA LEU A 385 -61.38 40.68 45.70
C LEU A 385 -60.36 39.90 46.53
N ASN A 386 -60.82 39.26 47.60
CA ASN A 386 -60.01 38.42 48.47
C ASN A 386 -59.97 36.98 47.92
N VAL A 387 -59.18 36.76 46.87
CA VAL A 387 -59.02 35.46 46.21
C VAL A 387 -57.61 34.94 46.47
N ASN A 388 -57.44 33.62 46.65
CA ASN A 388 -56.13 33.01 46.83
C ASN A 388 -55.27 33.18 45.57
N GLN A 389 -54.18 33.94 45.65
CA GLN A 389 -53.20 34.05 44.56
C GLN A 389 -52.15 32.95 44.68
N ASN A 390 -52.24 31.92 43.84
CA ASN A 390 -51.14 30.97 43.68
C ASN A 390 -50.31 31.30 42.43
N ASN A 391 -49.07 31.72 42.70
CA ASN A 391 -48.00 31.96 41.73
C ASN A 391 -47.50 30.66 41.08
N PHE A 392 -47.17 30.75 39.80
CA PHE A 392 -46.54 29.71 38.99
C PHE A 392 -45.08 29.44 39.44
N SER A 393 -44.68 28.16 39.39
CA SER A 393 -43.30 27.61 39.44
C SER A 393 -42.56 27.46 40.79
N SER A 394 -42.50 26.22 41.31
CA SER A 394 -41.26 25.39 41.22
C SER A 394 -41.42 24.01 41.89
N SER A 395 -41.10 22.99 41.08
CA SER A 395 -40.60 21.64 41.40
C SER A 395 -40.45 21.20 42.86
N GLN A 396 -41.32 20.29 43.30
CA GLN A 396 -40.93 19.06 44.02
C GLN A 396 -42.12 18.11 44.06
N LEU A 397 -42.16 17.12 43.16
CA LEU A 397 -43.05 15.98 43.32
C LEU A 397 -42.32 14.69 42.93
N GLY A 398 -41.69 14.08 43.94
CA GLY A 398 -41.75 12.64 44.07
C GLY A 398 -42.95 12.30 44.93
N ARG A 399 -44.16 12.25 44.33
CA ARG A 399 -45.30 11.40 44.73
C ARG A 399 -46.61 11.87 44.09
N SER A 400 -47.16 10.98 43.26
CA SER A 400 -48.57 10.82 42.90
C SER A 400 -49.31 12.07 42.40
N GLN A 401 -49.39 12.17 41.07
CA GLN A 401 -50.26 13.10 40.36
C GLN A 401 -51.72 12.91 40.78
N ASN A 402 -52.23 13.84 41.58
CA ASN A 402 -53.66 14.11 41.66
C ASN A 402 -53.99 15.01 40.46
N ARG A 403 -54.76 14.51 39.49
CA ARG A 403 -55.23 15.25 38.30
C ARG A 403 -56.30 16.28 38.71
N GLY A 404 -55.94 17.30 39.48
CA GLY A 404 -56.77 18.48 39.73
C GLY A 404 -56.11 19.69 39.08
N SER A 405 -56.86 20.45 38.28
CA SER A 405 -56.34 21.67 37.67
C SER A 405 -56.04 22.70 38.77
N PRO A 406 -54.85 23.33 38.82
CA PRO A 406 -54.49 24.30 39.86
C PRO A 406 -55.31 25.60 39.84
N GLU A 407 -56.24 25.75 38.88
CA GLU A 407 -57.11 26.92 38.75
C GLU A 407 -58.37 26.83 39.64
N GLY A 408 -58.86 25.63 39.98
CA GLY A 408 -60.08 25.46 40.79
C GLY A 408 -59.93 25.87 42.26
N ASP A 409 -58.69 25.90 42.76
CA ASP A 409 -58.34 26.23 44.15
C ASP A 409 -58.50 27.73 44.49
N ARG A 410 -58.65 28.60 43.48
CA ARG A 410 -58.76 30.05 43.67
C ARG A 410 -59.99 30.45 44.47
N LEU A 411 -61.09 29.70 44.31
CA LEU A 411 -62.40 29.99 44.90
C LEU A 411 -62.68 29.26 46.22
N LEU A 412 -61.69 28.52 46.73
CA LEU A 412 -61.78 27.81 48.00
C LEU A 412 -61.18 28.64 49.14
N ALA A 413 -61.93 28.79 50.23
CA ALA A 413 -61.45 29.42 51.46
C ALA A 413 -60.74 28.40 52.38
N ASP A 414 -61.12 27.12 52.29
CA ASP A 414 -60.50 25.94 52.90
C ASP A 414 -60.72 24.74 51.96
N ALA A 415 -60.00 23.62 52.15
CA ALA A 415 -59.95 22.46 51.26
C ALA A 415 -61.32 21.87 50.85
N PHE A 416 -62.40 22.20 51.56
CA PHE A 416 -63.76 21.72 51.28
C PHE A 416 -64.84 22.82 51.24
N THR A 417 -64.49 24.10 51.45
CA THR A 417 -65.48 25.18 51.53
C THR A 417 -65.07 26.40 50.72
N GLY A 418 -65.96 26.83 49.82
CA GLY A 418 -65.81 28.07 49.05
C GLY A 418 -65.98 29.33 49.89
N TYR A 419 -65.61 30.48 49.34
CA TYR A 419 -65.78 31.76 50.04
C TYR A 419 -67.26 32.12 50.26
N SER A 420 -67.57 32.64 51.46
CA SER A 420 -68.84 33.32 51.72
C SER A 420 -68.90 34.66 50.96
N PRO A 421 -70.06 35.07 50.41
CA PRO A 421 -70.23 36.37 49.72
C PRO A 421 -69.75 37.59 50.52
N ALA A 422 -69.80 37.52 51.85
CA ALA A 422 -69.36 38.60 52.73
C ALA A 422 -67.82 38.72 52.84
N ASN A 423 -67.08 37.65 52.55
CA ASN A 423 -65.62 37.59 52.71
C ASN A 423 -64.87 37.73 51.38
N LEU A 424 -65.58 37.60 50.25
CA LEU A 424 -65.03 37.76 48.89
C LEU A 424 -64.61 39.20 48.58
N ILE A 425 -65.17 40.18 49.28
CA ILE A 425 -65.00 41.61 48.99
C ILE A 425 -64.48 42.30 50.26
N ASN A 426 -63.55 43.23 50.12
CA ASN A 426 -62.93 43.96 51.23
C ASN A 426 -63.80 45.08 51.84
N LEU A 427 -64.84 45.54 51.13
CA LEU A 427 -65.69 46.68 51.51
C LEU A 427 -67.13 46.27 51.77
N ASP A 428 -67.76 46.88 52.79
CA ASP A 428 -69.22 46.81 52.97
C ASP A 428 -69.94 47.76 52.00
N LEU A 429 -70.26 47.21 50.83
CA LEU A 429 -70.96 47.90 49.76
C LEU A 429 -72.38 48.35 50.14
N ARG A 430 -73.05 47.67 51.08
CA ARG A 430 -74.47 47.94 51.40
C ARG A 430 -74.64 48.92 52.55
N GLY A 431 -73.85 48.78 53.61
CA GLY A 431 -73.96 49.61 54.82
C GLY A 431 -73.17 50.90 54.72
N VAL A 432 -71.89 50.83 54.37
CA VAL A 432 -70.97 52.00 54.47
C VAL A 432 -70.91 52.77 53.15
N VAL A 433 -70.51 52.10 52.07
CA VAL A 433 -70.26 52.75 50.77
C VAL A 433 -71.52 53.38 50.19
N ARG A 434 -72.65 52.64 50.23
CA ARG A 434 -73.94 53.14 49.71
C ARG A 434 -74.43 54.37 50.46
N ASN A 435 -74.33 54.38 51.79
CA ASN A 435 -74.76 55.51 52.60
C ASN A 435 -73.87 56.74 52.35
N ASN A 436 -72.57 56.53 52.18
CA ASN A 436 -71.62 57.60 51.83
C ASN A 436 -71.89 58.15 50.42
N PHE A 437 -72.22 57.31 49.43
CA PHE A 437 -72.62 57.77 48.10
C PHE A 437 -73.95 58.52 48.09
N VAL A 438 -74.92 58.14 48.92
CA VAL A 438 -76.17 58.89 49.09
C VAL A 438 -75.91 60.25 49.74
N ALA A 439 -75.04 60.31 50.75
CA ALA A 439 -74.62 61.56 51.38
C ALA A 439 -73.84 62.47 50.41
N LEU A 440 -72.89 61.91 49.63
CA LEU A 440 -72.16 62.63 48.60
C LEU A 440 -73.09 63.13 47.50
N ARG A 441 -74.06 62.32 47.08
CA ARG A 441 -75.10 62.75 46.14
C ARG A 441 -75.85 63.94 46.71
N LYS A 442 -76.28 63.91 47.98
CA LYS A 442 -76.95 65.04 48.63
C LYS A 442 -76.06 66.30 48.69
N ASP A 443 -74.78 66.16 49.04
CA ASP A 443 -73.79 67.25 49.06
C ASP A 443 -73.60 67.86 47.66
N ILE A 444 -73.45 67.03 46.62
CA ILE A 444 -73.37 67.49 45.21
C ILE A 444 -74.67 68.16 44.77
N TYR A 445 -75.84 67.64 45.16
CA TYR A 445 -77.13 68.29 44.88
C TYR A 445 -77.26 69.63 45.59
N GLU A 446 -76.80 69.76 46.84
CA GLU A 446 -76.82 71.02 47.58
C GLU A 446 -75.86 72.03 46.96
N ARG A 447 -74.64 71.62 46.58
CA ARG A 447 -73.69 72.48 45.84
C ARG A 447 -74.26 72.93 44.51
N ARG A 448 -74.93 72.03 43.78
CA ARG A 448 -75.62 72.36 42.52
C ARG A 448 -76.80 73.30 42.76
N LYS A 449 -77.56 73.12 43.84
CA LYS A 449 -78.69 73.98 44.21
C LYS A 449 -78.19 75.37 44.59
N ILE A 450 -77.15 75.49 45.39
CA ILE A 450 -76.52 76.78 45.74
C ILE A 450 -76.02 77.46 44.46
N ALA A 451 -75.35 76.73 43.57
CA ALA A 451 -74.91 77.29 42.29
C ALA A 451 -76.10 77.72 41.39
N LEU A 452 -77.23 77.00 41.43
CA LEU A 452 -78.46 77.35 40.72
C LEU A 452 -79.18 78.54 41.35
N ASP A 453 -79.24 78.65 42.68
CA ASP A 453 -79.80 79.79 43.40
C ASP A 453 -78.93 81.04 43.16
N ASP A 454 -77.61 80.90 43.10
CA ASP A 454 -76.70 81.98 42.68
C ASP A 454 -76.95 82.40 41.21
N ASP A 455 -77.18 81.44 40.31
CA ASP A 455 -77.53 81.71 38.91
C ASP A 455 -78.91 82.38 38.79
N MET A 456 -79.87 81.98 39.63
CA MET A 456 -81.21 82.55 39.68
C MET A 456 -81.18 83.97 40.27
N ASN A 457 -80.41 84.21 41.34
CA ASN A 457 -80.18 85.55 41.86
C ASN A 457 -79.49 86.47 40.83
N ARG A 458 -78.55 85.94 40.05
CA ARG A 458 -77.95 86.67 38.92
C ARG A 458 -78.98 86.99 37.83
N ARG A 459 -79.96 86.10 37.58
CA ARG A 459 -81.08 86.33 36.66
C ARG A 459 -82.10 87.34 37.21
N ASP A 460 -82.47 87.26 38.48
CA ASP A 460 -83.41 88.20 39.12
C ASP A 460 -82.80 89.61 39.20
N LEU A 461 -81.48 89.71 39.37
CA LEU A 461 -80.78 90.99 39.25
C LEU A 461 -80.90 91.56 37.82
N LEU A 462 -80.79 90.72 36.80
CA LEU A 462 -80.96 91.12 35.40
C LEU A 462 -82.41 91.55 35.11
N ASP A 463 -83.41 90.86 35.66
CA ASP A 463 -84.82 91.23 35.47
C ASP A 463 -85.22 92.49 36.24
N ASN A 464 -84.69 92.73 37.44
CA ASN A 464 -84.87 94.02 38.14
C ASN A 464 -84.28 95.20 37.36
N ILE A 465 -83.10 95.01 36.72
CA ILE A 465 -82.50 96.01 35.82
C ILE A 465 -83.41 96.25 34.60
N LYS A 466 -84.07 95.20 34.12
CA LYS A 466 -85.00 95.24 32.98
C LYS A 466 -86.30 95.97 33.33
N GLU A 467 -86.85 95.72 34.52
CA GLU A 467 -88.08 96.37 35.01
C GLU A 467 -87.85 97.86 35.31
N ALA A 468 -86.70 98.23 35.88
CA ALA A 468 -86.30 99.63 36.03
C ALA A 468 -86.17 100.36 34.67
N MET A 469 -85.74 99.65 33.62
CA MET A 469 -85.72 100.17 32.25
C MET A 469 -87.14 100.32 31.68
N GLU A 470 -88.05 99.38 31.95
CA GLU A 470 -89.45 99.40 31.51
C GLU A 470 -90.26 100.50 32.22
N GLU A 471 -90.03 100.74 33.52
CA GLU A 471 -90.65 101.81 34.29
C GLU A 471 -90.22 103.19 33.77
N LYS A 472 -88.93 103.37 33.46
CA LYS A 472 -88.45 104.57 32.78
C LYS A 472 -89.06 104.74 31.39
N ARG A 473 -89.32 103.64 30.67
CA ARG A 473 -89.99 103.65 29.36
C ARG A 473 -91.47 104.04 29.48
N SER A 474 -92.17 103.53 30.49
CA SER A 474 -93.56 103.88 30.80
C SER A 474 -93.70 105.33 31.27
N GLU A 475 -92.73 105.84 32.02
CA GLU A 475 -92.68 107.25 32.42
C GLU A 475 -92.57 108.18 31.19
N VAL A 476 -91.80 107.77 30.17
CA VAL A 476 -91.74 108.44 28.86
C VAL A 476 -93.09 108.36 28.11
N GLU A 477 -93.73 107.19 28.10
CA GLU A 477 -95.05 107.01 27.47
C GLU A 477 -96.17 107.81 28.18
N ALA A 478 -96.13 107.94 29.50
CA ALA A 478 -97.07 108.74 30.27
C ALA A 478 -96.90 110.26 30.02
N LEU A 479 -95.65 110.72 29.87
CA LEU A 479 -95.34 112.09 29.45
C LEU A 479 -95.82 112.35 28.01
N GLU A 480 -95.66 111.38 27.10
CA GLU A 480 -96.24 111.45 25.76
C GLU A 480 -97.77 111.49 25.77
N HIS A 481 -98.41 110.69 26.63
CA HIS A 481 -99.87 110.61 26.72
C HIS A 481 -100.46 111.87 27.34
N LYS A 482 -99.81 112.49 28.33
CA LYS A 482 -100.16 113.84 28.84
C LYS A 482 -100.02 114.91 27.73
N ARG A 483 -98.98 114.82 26.89
CA ARG A 483 -98.80 115.69 25.71
C ARG A 483 -99.94 115.51 24.70
N ARG A 484 -100.36 114.28 24.42
CA ARG A 484 -101.49 113.98 23.50
C ARG A 484 -102.85 114.38 24.07
N ALA A 485 -103.10 114.14 25.35
CA ALA A 485 -104.36 114.51 26.02
C ALA A 485 -104.57 116.03 26.09
N ALA A 486 -103.49 116.81 26.27
CA ALA A 486 -103.53 118.26 26.07
C ALA A 486 -103.94 118.64 24.64
N GLY A 487 -103.49 117.89 23.63
CA GLY A 487 -103.95 118.03 22.23
C GLY A 487 -105.42 117.61 22.02
N GLY A 488 -105.90 116.62 22.79
CA GLY A 488 -107.28 116.14 22.79
C GLY A 488 -108.29 117.14 23.34
N ARG A 489 -107.94 117.93 24.37
CA ARG A 489 -108.81 119.02 24.86
C ARG A 489 -108.96 120.13 23.82
N ILE A 490 -107.87 120.50 23.14
CA ILE A 490 -107.87 121.56 22.11
C ILE A 490 -108.71 121.17 20.88
N ARG A 491 -108.74 119.89 20.48
CA ARG A 491 -109.54 119.46 19.31
C ARG A 491 -111.02 119.22 19.62
N LYS A 492 -111.36 118.76 20.83
CA LYS A 492 -112.75 118.50 21.24
C LYS A 492 -113.54 119.80 21.38
N ASP A 493 -112.90 120.87 21.87
CA ASP A 493 -113.47 122.23 21.85
C ASP A 493 -113.68 122.75 20.42
N LYS A 494 -112.88 122.26 19.45
CA LYS A 494 -112.93 122.73 18.06
C LYS A 494 -114.03 122.08 17.20
N ARG A 495 -114.66 120.97 17.62
CA ARG A 495 -115.68 120.31 16.77
C ARG A 495 -117.02 120.00 17.42
N ASN A 496 -117.16 120.14 18.74
CA ASN A 496 -118.48 120.45 19.31
C ASN A 496 -119.11 121.70 18.67
N TYR A 497 -118.32 122.51 17.96
CA TYR A 497 -118.80 123.55 17.04
C TYR A 497 -119.50 123.06 15.75
N ASN A 498 -119.23 121.86 15.23
CA ASN A 498 -119.85 121.36 13.98
C ASN A 498 -121.05 120.42 14.21
N ASN A 499 -121.45 120.18 15.46
CA ASN A 499 -122.61 119.38 15.84
C ASN A 499 -123.95 120.10 15.56
N ALA A 500 -124.07 120.87 14.49
CA ALA A 500 -125.17 121.82 14.31
C ALA A 500 -126.01 121.66 13.02
N GLU A 501 -125.67 120.78 12.07
CA GLU A 501 -126.42 120.71 10.80
C GLU A 501 -126.81 119.28 10.37
N ILE A 502 -128.09 118.92 10.61
CA ILE A 502 -129.00 118.15 9.72
C ILE A 502 -128.70 116.62 9.61
N GLY A 503 -129.61 115.63 9.75
CA GLY A 503 -131.07 115.56 9.73
C GLY A 503 -131.51 114.33 8.90
N VAL A 504 -132.42 113.51 9.46
CA VAL A 504 -133.41 112.62 8.79
C VAL A 504 -132.96 111.30 8.10
N GLY A 505 -133.51 110.17 8.59
CA GLY A 505 -134.42 109.35 7.76
C GLY A 505 -134.08 107.89 7.41
N ARG A 506 -135.00 107.00 7.86
CA ARG A 506 -135.61 105.83 7.18
C ARG A 506 -134.81 104.55 6.83
N SER A 507 -135.38 103.44 7.33
CA SER A 507 -135.89 102.23 6.66
C SER A 507 -135.09 101.45 5.60
N ASP A 508 -135.20 100.13 5.77
CA ASP A 508 -134.89 98.97 4.90
C ASP A 508 -133.43 98.51 4.74
#